data_AF-A0A8T3V0K5-F1
#
_entry.id   AF-A0A8T3V0K5-F1
#
_cell.length_a   1.000
_cell.length_b   1.000
_cell.length_c   1.000
_cell.angle_alpha   90.00
_cell.angle_beta   90.00
_cell.angle_gamma   90.00
#
_symmetry.space_group_name_H-M   'P 1'
#
loop_
_entity.id
_entity.type
_entity.pdbx_description
1 polymer ?
#
loop_
_entity_poly.entity_id
_entity_poly.type
_entity_poly.pdbx_seq_one_letter_code
_entity_poly.pdbx_strand_id
1 'polypeptide(L)'
;MIINWQEEITKVDPDIKFRAQGGWLKTIEELDKSVRNGYSLVGDFVQAGNFEAEYSEGIYLDCNKEGTAKKPQQDYRLFRFRDGKVRLLDMVIDAGQGWAVDLWDAVEDEL
;
A
#
# COMPACT_ATOMS: atom_id res chain seq x y z
N MET A 1 -4.00 4.82 15.44
CA MET A 1 -4.88 3.65 15.63
C MET A 1 -4.04 2.39 15.72
N ILE A 2 -4.37 1.49 16.64
CA ILE A 2 -3.67 0.21 16.80
C ILE A 2 -4.42 -0.85 15.99
N ILE A 3 -3.76 -1.50 15.04
CA ILE A 3 -4.34 -2.56 14.19
C ILE A 3 -3.32 -3.64 13.83
N ASN A 4 -3.81 -4.83 13.50
CA ASN A 4 -3.06 -5.87 12.80
C ASN A 4 -3.22 -5.68 11.29
N TRP A 5 -2.13 -5.31 10.60
CA TRP A 5 -2.20 -4.97 9.18
C TRP A 5 -2.59 -6.14 8.28
N GLN A 6 -2.09 -7.35 8.58
CA GLN A 6 -2.48 -8.53 7.82
C GLN A 6 -3.99 -8.78 7.91
N GLU A 7 -4.58 -8.63 9.10
CA GLU A 7 -6.02 -8.79 9.29
C GLU A 7 -6.82 -7.76 8.50
N GLU A 8 -6.40 -6.49 8.50
CA GLU A 8 -7.08 -5.44 7.71
C GLU A 8 -7.02 -5.72 6.21
N ILE A 9 -5.84 -6.09 5.69
CA ILE A 9 -5.73 -6.43 4.26
C ILE A 9 -6.55 -7.66 3.91
N THR A 10 -6.60 -8.67 4.78
CA THR A 10 -7.35 -9.91 4.50
C THR A 10 -8.87 -9.67 4.50
N LYS A 11 -9.35 -8.63 5.20
CA LYS A 11 -10.76 -8.20 5.10
C LYS A 11 -11.08 -7.56 3.74
N VAL A 12 -10.11 -6.85 3.17
CA VAL A 12 -10.24 -6.17 1.87
C VAL A 12 -10.04 -7.15 0.71
N ASP A 13 -9.06 -8.04 0.83
CA ASP A 13 -8.70 -9.06 -0.15
C ASP A 13 -8.52 -10.42 0.54
N PRO A 14 -9.60 -11.21 0.68
CA PRO A 14 -9.55 -12.49 1.39
C PRO A 14 -8.66 -13.56 0.74
N ASP A 15 -8.35 -13.43 -0.55
CA ASP A 15 -7.59 -14.42 -1.31
C ASP A 15 -6.08 -14.10 -1.36
N ILE A 16 -5.67 -12.97 -0.77
CA ILE A 16 -4.29 -12.51 -0.77
C ILE A 16 -3.34 -13.50 -0.07
N LYS A 17 -2.19 -13.77 -0.70
CA LYS A 17 -1.08 -14.44 -0.04
C LYS A 17 -0.16 -13.40 0.57
N PHE A 18 -0.62 -12.84 1.69
CA PHE A 18 0.04 -11.73 2.37
C PHE A 18 1.54 -11.96 2.54
N ARG A 19 2.32 -11.08 1.91
CA ARG A 19 3.79 -11.02 1.93
C ARG A 19 4.50 -12.34 1.60
N ALA A 20 3.88 -13.22 0.81
CA ALA A 20 4.44 -14.55 0.52
C ALA A 20 5.82 -14.52 -0.17
N GLN A 21 6.11 -13.45 -0.91
CA GLN A 21 7.43 -13.16 -1.52
C GLN A 21 8.01 -11.84 -1.00
N GLY A 22 7.55 -11.38 0.17
CA GLY A 22 7.91 -10.11 0.78
C GLY A 22 6.97 -8.96 0.41
N GLY A 23 7.44 -7.74 0.62
CA GLY A 23 6.62 -6.54 0.50
C GLY A 23 6.91 -5.55 1.61
N TRP A 24 6.17 -4.46 1.64
CA TRP A 24 6.36 -3.38 2.60
C TRP A 24 5.09 -2.52 2.70
N LEU A 25 5.05 -1.69 3.73
CA LEU A 25 4.07 -0.62 3.90
C LEU A 25 4.85 0.69 4.09
N LYS A 26 4.36 1.79 3.54
CA LYS A 26 4.92 3.12 3.77
C LYS A 26 3.83 4.18 3.88
N THR A 27 4.13 5.30 4.52
CA THR A 27 3.29 6.51 4.45
C THR A 27 3.43 7.19 3.09
N ILE A 28 2.40 7.93 2.70
CA ILE A 28 2.46 8.91 1.61
C ILE A 28 2.17 10.28 2.20
N GLU A 29 3.16 11.16 2.14
CA GLU A 29 3.12 12.51 2.70
C GLU A 29 3.23 13.58 1.61
N GLU A 30 3.85 13.24 0.48
CA GLU A 30 4.02 14.14 -0.66
C GLU A 30 3.98 13.38 -1.99
N LEU A 31 3.62 14.09 -3.06
CA LEU A 31 3.61 13.60 -4.43
C LEU A 31 4.64 14.35 -5.29
N ASP A 32 5.73 13.69 -5.66
CA ASP A 32 6.75 14.22 -6.57
C ASP A 32 6.50 13.78 -8.01
N LYS A 33 5.83 14.64 -8.78
CA LYS A 33 5.53 14.41 -10.20
C LYS A 33 6.73 14.57 -11.15
N SER A 34 7.93 14.91 -10.65
CA SER A 34 9.15 14.99 -11.47
C SER A 34 9.65 13.60 -11.90
N VAL A 35 9.29 12.56 -11.15
CA VAL A 35 9.55 11.15 -11.43
C VAL A 35 8.23 10.40 -11.65
N ARG A 36 8.24 9.30 -12.42
CA ARG A 36 7.02 8.55 -12.81
C ARG A 36 6.98 7.11 -12.29
N ASN A 37 7.76 6.84 -11.25
CA ASN A 37 7.87 5.51 -10.64
C ASN A 37 7.52 5.60 -9.15
N GLY A 38 7.75 4.53 -8.39
CA GLY A 38 7.42 4.48 -6.96
C GLY A 38 8.07 5.56 -6.09
N TYR A 39 9.09 6.28 -6.57
CA TYR A 39 9.69 7.44 -5.90
C TYR A 39 8.82 8.70 -5.95
N SER A 40 7.83 8.75 -6.86
CA SER A 40 6.86 9.85 -6.89
C SER A 40 5.97 9.87 -5.65
N LEU A 41 5.78 8.72 -5.00
CA LEU A 41 4.97 8.58 -3.80
C LEU A 41 5.90 8.71 -2.58
N VAL A 42 6.06 9.92 -2.06
CA VAL A 42 7.08 10.24 -1.05
C VAL A 42 6.54 9.98 0.37
N GLY A 43 7.35 9.33 1.21
CA GLY A 43 7.05 9.07 2.61
C GLY A 43 7.93 7.97 3.20
N ASP A 44 7.63 7.55 4.42
CA ASP A 44 8.48 6.69 5.24
C ASP A 44 7.97 5.25 5.34
N PHE A 45 8.90 4.29 5.32
CA PHE A 45 8.56 2.89 5.55
C PHE A 45 8.16 2.64 7.00
N VAL A 46 7.04 1.96 7.18
CA VAL A 46 6.50 1.61 8.49
C VAL A 46 6.41 0.10 8.65
N GLN A 47 6.29 -0.34 9.90
CA GLN A 47 6.09 -1.75 10.20
C GLN A 47 4.73 -2.22 9.67
N ALA A 48 4.69 -3.44 9.15
CA ALA A 48 3.47 -4.10 8.70
C ALA A 48 3.65 -5.61 8.75
N GLY A 49 2.67 -6.31 9.34
CA GLY A 49 2.72 -7.76 9.46
C GLY A 49 1.56 -8.33 10.25
N ASN A 50 1.72 -9.57 10.70
CA ASN A 50 0.76 -10.26 11.58
C ASN A 50 0.99 -9.90 13.05
N PHE A 51 0.91 -8.62 13.37
CA PHE A 51 1.05 -8.10 14.72
C PHE A 51 0.34 -6.76 14.83
N GLU A 52 -0.09 -6.42 16.04
CA GLU A 52 -0.64 -5.11 16.33
C GLU A 52 0.47 -4.06 16.30
N ALA A 53 0.25 -2.98 15.55
CA ALA A 53 1.11 -1.81 15.54
C ALA A 53 0.28 -0.53 15.57
N GLU A 54 0.86 0.54 16.09
CA GLU A 54 0.24 1.87 16.08
C GLU A 54 0.56 2.59 14.77
N TYR A 55 -0.48 3.03 14.09
CA TYR A 55 -0.41 3.81 12.85
C TYR A 55 -1.03 5.19 13.06
N SER A 56 -0.40 6.23 12.53
CA SER A 56 -0.97 7.58 12.50
C SER A 56 -2.12 7.66 11.49
N GLU A 57 -2.90 8.73 11.58
CA GLU A 57 -3.80 9.07 10.47
C GLU A 57 -2.98 9.52 9.25
N GLY A 58 -3.49 9.27 8.06
CA GLY A 58 -2.80 9.61 6.81
C GLY A 58 -3.02 8.60 5.71
N ILE A 59 -2.24 8.75 4.65
CA ILE A 59 -2.28 7.89 3.47
C ILE A 59 -1.16 6.85 3.59
N TYR A 60 -1.46 5.61 3.26
CA TYR A 60 -0.52 4.50 3.31
C TYR A 60 -0.52 3.75 1.99
N LEU A 61 0.67 3.34 1.55
CA LEU A 61 0.85 2.50 0.38
C LEU A 61 1.37 1.13 0.80
N ASP A 62 0.56 0.11 0.55
CA ASP A 62 0.94 -1.28 0.69
C ASP A 62 1.54 -1.81 -0.61
N CYS A 63 2.65 -2.53 -0.51
CA CYS A 63 3.24 -3.31 -1.58
C CYS A 63 3.26 -4.78 -1.20
N ASN A 64 2.35 -5.58 -1.75
CA ASN A 64 2.32 -7.03 -1.54
C ASN A 64 3.04 -7.75 -2.67
N LYS A 65 4.07 -8.55 -2.35
CA LYS A 65 4.70 -9.44 -3.33
C LYS A 65 4.25 -10.86 -3.07
N GLU A 66 3.69 -11.48 -4.09
CA GLU A 66 3.19 -12.85 -4.05
C GLU A 66 3.43 -13.58 -5.37
N GLY A 67 2.69 -14.68 -5.59
CA GLY A 67 2.90 -15.56 -6.72
C GLY A 67 4.07 -16.52 -6.51
N THR A 68 4.71 -16.92 -7.60
CA THR A 68 5.80 -17.91 -7.61
C THR A 68 7.04 -17.33 -8.26
N ALA A 69 8.21 -17.94 -8.05
CA ALA A 69 9.44 -17.49 -8.71
C ALA A 69 9.34 -17.41 -10.26
N LYS A 70 8.46 -18.20 -10.89
CA LYS A 70 8.23 -18.19 -12.35
C LYS A 70 7.17 -17.20 -12.81
N LYS A 71 6.29 -16.78 -11.90
CA LYS A 71 5.19 -15.84 -12.12
C LYS A 71 5.07 -14.97 -10.87
N PRO A 72 6.02 -14.04 -10.66
CA PRO A 72 5.93 -13.12 -9.55
C PRO A 72 4.76 -12.18 -9.80
N GLN A 73 4.06 -11.82 -8.74
CA GLN A 73 3.02 -10.80 -8.77
C GLN A 73 3.36 -9.76 -7.72
N GLN A 74 3.18 -8.50 -8.08
CA GLN A 74 3.41 -7.39 -7.18
C GLN A 74 2.23 -6.43 -7.25
N ASP A 75 1.51 -6.33 -6.15
CA ASP A 75 0.32 -5.50 -6.05
C ASP A 75 0.60 -4.29 -5.16
N TYR A 76 -0.02 -3.18 -5.52
CA TYR A 76 -0.02 -1.96 -4.71
C TYR A 76 -1.44 -1.59 -4.31
N ARG A 77 -1.65 -1.27 -3.04
CA ARG A 77 -2.95 -0.85 -2.50
C ARG A 77 -2.77 0.42 -1.70
N LEU A 78 -3.51 1.47 -2.05
CA LEU A 78 -3.47 2.76 -1.40
C LEU A 78 -4.60 2.84 -0.38
N PHE A 79 -4.29 3.23 0.84
CA PHE A 79 -5.24 3.28 1.95
C PHE A 79 -5.27 4.65 2.62
N ARG A 80 -6.44 5.07 3.09
CA ARG A 80 -6.60 6.19 4.02
C ARG A 80 -6.93 5.69 5.42
N PHE A 81 -6.16 6.16 6.39
CA PHE A 81 -6.41 5.94 7.81
C PHE A 81 -6.97 7.24 8.38
N ARG A 82 -8.22 7.20 8.84
CA ARG A 82 -8.92 8.38 9.38
C ARG A 82 -10.06 7.95 10.29
N ASP A 83 -10.22 8.64 11.42
CA ASP A 83 -11.30 8.39 12.40
C ASP A 83 -11.35 6.93 12.88
N GLY A 84 -10.17 6.32 13.05
CA GLY A 84 -10.02 4.92 13.47
C GLY A 84 -10.47 3.89 12.43
N LYS A 85 -10.62 4.28 11.16
CA LYS A 85 -11.00 3.39 10.06
C LYS A 85 -9.93 3.36 8.97
N VAL A 86 -9.79 2.19 8.36
CA VAL A 86 -9.00 1.97 7.14
C VAL A 86 -9.96 1.97 5.95
N ARG A 87 -9.64 2.73 4.90
CA ARG A 87 -10.38 2.75 3.64
C ARG A 87 -9.41 2.47 2.50
N LEU A 88 -9.75 1.55 1.61
CA LEU A 88 -9.06 1.40 0.33
C LEU A 88 -9.44 2.58 -0.57
N LEU A 89 -8.44 3.29 -1.09
CA LEU A 89 -8.62 4.40 -2.02
C LEU A 89 -8.51 3.91 -3.46
N ASP A 90 -7.44 3.17 -3.76
CA ASP A 90 -7.16 2.64 -5.09
C ASP A 90 -6.17 1.46 -5.02
N MET A 91 -6.03 0.71 -6.11
CA MET A 91 -5.10 -0.42 -6.21
C MET A 91 -4.63 -0.70 -7.63
N VAL A 92 -3.40 -1.19 -7.74
CA VAL A 92 -2.81 -1.73 -8.97
C VAL A 92 -2.42 -3.17 -8.72
N ILE A 93 -3.08 -4.10 -9.42
CA ILE A 93 -2.82 -5.54 -9.34
C ILE A 93 -1.83 -5.95 -10.43
N ASP A 94 -0.88 -6.84 -10.10
CA ASP A 94 0.17 -7.31 -11.00
C ASP A 94 0.88 -6.16 -11.74
N ALA A 95 1.39 -5.22 -10.93
CA ALA A 95 1.87 -3.93 -11.38
C ALA A 95 3.06 -4.01 -12.34
N GLY A 96 2.89 -3.41 -13.51
CA GLY A 96 3.95 -3.23 -14.51
C GLY A 96 4.83 -2.01 -14.27
N GLN A 97 5.61 -1.61 -15.29
CA GLN A 97 6.36 -0.36 -15.23
C GLN A 97 5.42 0.85 -15.23
N GLY A 98 5.70 1.84 -14.38
CA GLY A 98 4.94 3.09 -14.33
C GLY A 98 3.70 3.08 -13.43
N TRP A 99 3.42 1.97 -12.74
CA TRP A 99 2.25 1.78 -11.85
C TRP A 99 1.97 2.92 -10.86
N ALA A 100 3.01 3.66 -10.45
CA ALA A 100 2.87 4.73 -9.47
C ALA A 100 2.01 5.88 -9.99
N VAL A 101 2.05 6.15 -11.30
CA VAL A 101 1.25 7.22 -11.92
C VAL A 101 -0.25 6.90 -11.86
N ASP A 102 -0.61 5.61 -11.90
CA ASP A 102 -2.01 5.17 -11.83
C ASP A 102 -2.65 5.51 -10.47
N LEU A 103 -1.84 5.73 -9.43
CA LEU A 103 -2.31 6.09 -8.09
C LEU A 103 -2.29 7.60 -7.80
N TRP A 104 -1.80 8.44 -8.72
CA TRP A 104 -1.57 9.87 -8.45
C TRP A 104 -2.86 10.61 -8.16
N ASP A 105 -3.91 10.40 -8.95
CA ASP A 105 -5.19 11.09 -8.77
C ASP A 105 -5.77 10.79 -7.38
N ALA A 106 -5.72 9.52 -6.93
CA ALA A 106 -6.18 9.11 -5.61
C ALA A 106 -5.33 9.70 -4.45
N VAL A 107 -4.05 9.96 -4.68
CA VAL A 107 -3.18 10.62 -3.69
C VAL A 107 -3.48 12.13 -3.63
N GLU A 108 -3.67 12.78 -4.77
CA GLU A 108 -3.99 14.22 -4.83
C GLU A 108 -5.34 14.56 -4.21
N ASP A 109 -6.33 13.67 -4.34
CA ASP A 109 -7.64 13.87 -3.72
C ASP A 109 -7.60 13.84 -2.17
N GLU A 110 -6.53 13.30 -1.59
CA GLU A 110 -6.41 13.01 -0.15
C GLU A 110 -5.33 13.83 0.58
N LEU A 111 -4.39 14.43 -0.14
CA LEU A 111 -3.37 15.37 0.39
C LEU A 111 -3.95 16.79 0.53
#